data_AF-A0A355PN61-F1
#
_entry.id   AF-A0A355PN61-F1
#
_cell.length_a   1.000
_cell.length_b   1.000
_cell.length_c   1.000
_cell.angle_alpha   90.00
_cell.angle_beta   90.00
_cell.angle_gamma   90.00
#
_symmetry.space_group_name_H-M   'P 1'
#
loop_
_entity.id
_entity.type
_entity.pdbx_description
1 polymer ?
#
loop_
_entity_poly.entity_id
_entity_poly.type
_entity_poly.pdbx_seq_one_letter_code
_entity_poly.pdbx_strand_id
1 'polypeptide(L)' 'MILIQVTKSGSESPTGLIRRFSKRVQESGVIRKAKSLRYNQRKLSEYKRKVAALKRLDNRQKTEKLKKLGKLKDAPRKRF' A
#
# COMPACT_ATOMS: atom_id res chain seq x y z
N MET A 1 -1.82 17.57 -1.62
CA MET A 1 -2.80 17.08 -0.63
C MET A 1 -3.96 16.46 -1.41
N ILE A 2 -4.34 15.21 -1.16
CA ILE A 2 -5.44 14.58 -1.90
C ILE A 2 -6.72 14.79 -1.10
N LEU A 3 -7.64 15.58 -1.62
CA LEU A 3 -8.97 15.77 -1.04
C LEU A 3 -9.85 14.59 -1.46
N ILE A 4 -10.32 13.79 -0.50
CA ILE A 4 -11.20 12.66 -0.75
C ILE A 4 -12.62 13.09 -0.42
N GLN A 5 -13.44 13.25 -1.45
CA GLN A 5 -14.86 13.59 -1.31
C GLN A 5 -15.73 12.45 -1.83
N VAL A 6 -16.81 12.16 -1.12
CA VAL A 6 -17.86 11.23 -1.57
C VAL A 6 -19.20 11.91 -1.40
N THR A 7 -19.94 12.05 -2.50
CA THR A 7 -21.32 12.55 -2.49
C THR A 7 -22.31 11.38 -2.39
N LYS A 8 -23.45 11.63 -1.74
CA LYS A 8 -24.53 10.65 -1.66
C LYS A 8 -25.14 10.47 -3.05
N SER A 9 -25.34 9.22 -3.46
CA SER A 9 -25.99 8.87 -4.73
C SER A 9 -27.37 8.28 -4.44
N GLY A 10 -28.46 8.98 -4.83
CA GLY A 10 -29.83 8.46 -4.75
C GLY A 10 -30.25 7.99 -3.35
N SER A 11 -30.85 6.79 -3.28
CA SER A 11 -31.43 6.16 -2.08
C SER A 11 -30.41 5.42 -1.19
N GLU A 12 -29.14 5.83 -1.20
CA GLU A 12 -28.13 5.12 -0.42
C GLU A 12 -28.34 5.28 1.11
N SER A 13 -28.14 4.18 1.84
CA SER A 13 -28.08 4.19 3.30
C SER A 13 -26.84 4.94 3.80
N PRO A 14 -26.92 5.70 4.91
CA PRO A 14 -25.77 6.37 5.52
C PRO A 14 -24.56 5.46 5.79
N THR A 15 -24.80 4.18 6.12
CA THR A 15 -23.72 3.20 6.37
C THR A 15 -22.97 2.82 5.09
N GLY A 16 -23.68 2.73 3.95
CA GLY A 16 -23.07 2.49 2.64
C GLY A 16 -22.14 3.63 2.21
N LEU A 17 -22.57 4.87 2.45
CA LEU A 17 -21.78 6.06 2.19
C LEU A 17 -20.46 6.06 2.98
N ILE A 18 -20.51 5.76 4.29
CA ILE A 18 -19.33 5.65 5.16
C ILE A 18 -18.37 4.58 4.62
N ARG A 19 -18.88 3.40 4.25
CA ARG A 19 -18.04 2.31 3.71
C ARG A 19 -17.28 2.75 2.45
N ARG A 20 -17.96 3.43 1.52
CA ARG A 20 -17.32 3.93 0.29
C ARG A 20 -16.28 5.00 0.57
N PHE A 21 -16.56 5.89 1.53
CA PHE A 21 -15.57 6.86 1.99
C PHE A 21 -14.35 6.15 2.58
N SER A 22 -14.52 5.21 3.51
CA SER A 22 -13.43 4.44 4.10
C SER A 22 -12.62 3.69 3.03
N LYS A 23 -13.27 3.07 2.05
CA LYS A 23 -12.60 2.38 0.94
C LYS A 23 -11.78 3.34 0.09
N ARG A 24 -12.34 4.49 -0.32
CA ARG A 24 -11.59 5.52 -1.07
C ARG A 24 -10.42 6.08 -0.27
N VAL A 25 -10.57 6.28 1.04
CA VAL A 25 -9.47 6.69 1.93
C VAL A 25 -8.36 5.65 1.96
N GLN A 26 -8.70 4.36 2.04
CA GLN A 26 -7.71 3.28 2.02
C GLN A 26 -7.00 3.17 0.67
N GLU A 27 -7.75 3.16 -0.44
CA GLU A 27 -7.23 3.07 -1.81
C GLU A 27 -6.32 4.26 -2.16
N SER A 28 -6.69 5.48 -1.72
CA SER A 28 -5.90 6.69 -1.95
C SER A 28 -4.53 6.66 -1.26
N GLY A 29 -4.33 5.79 -0.25
CA GLY A 29 -3.07 5.68 0.49
C GLY A 29 -2.69 6.93 1.30
N VAL A 30 -3.59 7.90 1.46
CA VAL A 30 -3.32 9.17 2.16
C VAL A 30 -2.84 8.94 3.59
N ILE A 31 -3.42 7.98 4.30
CA ILE A 31 -2.98 7.61 5.65
C ILE A 31 -1.53 7.12 5.65
N ARG A 32 -1.14 6.28 4.67
CA ARG A 32 0.25 5.79 4.54
C ARG A 32 1.21 6.93 4.27
N LYS A 33 0.82 7.87 3.40
CA LYS A 33 1.64 9.06 3.10
C LYS A 33 1.78 9.97 4.32
N ALA A 34 0.69 10.27 5.02
CA ALA A 34 0.70 11.09 6.23
C ALA A 34 1.60 10.46 7.32
N LYS A 35 1.50 9.14 7.53
CA LYS A 35 2.40 8.40 8.44
C LYS A 35 3.87 8.48 8.01
N SER A 36 4.14 8.39 6.71
CA SER A 36 5.53 8.48 6.20
C SER A 36 6.16 9.87 6.35
N LEU A 37 5.33 10.92 6.37
CA LEU A 37 5.78 12.31 6.52
C LEU A 37 5.84 12.77 7.99
N ARG A 38 5.32 11.97 8.93
CA ARG A 38 5.18 12.36 10.35
C ARG A 38 6.51 12.74 11.00
N TYR A 39 7.60 12.07 10.64
CA TYR A 39 8.92 12.27 11.22
C TYR A 39 9.93 12.60 10.13
N ASN A 40 10.83 13.54 10.41
CA ASN A 40 11.92 13.86 9.50
C ASN A 40 12.93 12.71 9.47
N GLN A 41 13.27 12.23 8.28
CA GLN A 41 14.26 11.19 8.07
C GLN A 41 15.43 11.76 7.28
N ARG A 42 16.66 11.45 7.71
CA ARG A 42 17.87 11.83 6.97
C ARG A 42 17.86 11.19 5.58
N LYS A 43 18.30 11.94 4.56
CA LYS A 43 18.53 11.41 3.21
C LYS A 43 19.53 10.26 3.25
N LEU A 44 19.17 9.12 2.65
CA LEU A 44 20.03 7.93 2.56
C LEU A 44 21.24 8.20 1.64
N SER A 45 22.42 7.69 2.05
CA SER A 45 23.62 7.69 1.21
C SER A 45 23.44 6.81 -0.04
N GLU A 46 24.26 7.05 -1.07
CA GLU A 46 24.25 6.27 -2.32
C GLU A 46 24.47 4.78 -2.05
N TYR A 47 25.43 4.43 -1.18
CA TYR A 47 25.71 3.04 -0.81
C TYR A 47 24.48 2.35 -0.18
N LYS A 48 23.81 2.99 0.80
CA LYS A 48 22.62 2.40 1.43
C LYS A 48 21.46 2.25 0.44
N ARG A 49 21.30 3.17 -0.51
CA ARG A 49 20.34 3.05 -1.61
C ARG A 49 20.65 1.85 -2.51
N LYS A 50 21.92 1.65 -2.88
CA LYS A 50 22.36 0.52 -3.70
C LYS A 50 22.10 -0.82 -3.00
N VAL A 51 22.47 -0.96 -1.73
CA VAL A 51 22.22 -2.18 -0.94
C VAL A 51 20.72 -2.49 -0.86
N ALA A 52 19.88 -1.47 -0.61
CA ALA A 52 18.42 -1.66 -0.58
C ALA A 52 17.84 -2.04 -1.94
N ALA A 53 18.42 -1.57 -3.05
CA ALA A 53 18.02 -1.99 -4.40
C ALA A 53 18.39 -3.45 -4.67
N LEU A 54 19.63 -3.86 -4.35
CA LEU A 54 20.08 -5.25 -4.52
C LEU A 54 19.22 -6.24 -3.71
N LYS A 55 18.90 -5.91 -2.45
CA LYS A 55 18.00 -6.72 -1.62
C LYS A 55 16.60 -6.88 -2.24
N ARG A 56 16.08 -5.83 -2.87
CA ARG A 56 14.77 -5.89 -3.57
C ARG A 56 14.80 -6.83 -4.77
N LEU A 57 15.89 -6.81 -5.55
CA LEU A 57 16.07 -7.71 -6.69
C LEU A 57 16.18 -9.18 -6.25
N ASP A 58 17.01 -9.45 -5.25
CA ASP A 58 17.16 -10.79 -4.68
C ASP A 58 15.84 -11.35 -4.14
N ASN A 59 15.09 -10.54 -3.37
CA ASN A 59 13.77 -10.94 -2.87
C ASN A 59 12.77 -11.22 -4.01
N ARG A 60 12.84 -10.47 -5.11
CA ARG A 60 11.98 -10.70 -6.28
C ARG A 60 12.29 -12.05 -6.93
N GLN A 61 13.56 -12.36 -7.16
CA GLN A 61 14.00 -13.65 -7.72
C GLN A 61 13.62 -14.82 -6.81
N LYS A 62 13.80 -14.67 -5.50
CA LYS A 62 13.38 -15.68 -4.50
C LYS A 62 11.87 -15.91 -4.56
N THR A 63 11.08 -14.85 -4.61
CA THR A 63 9.61 -14.93 -4.70
C THR A 63 9.18 -15.61 -6.00
N GLU A 64 9.79 -15.28 -7.13
CA GLU A 64 9.51 -15.91 -8.43
C GLU A 64 9.87 -17.40 -8.42
N LYS A 65 11.02 -17.78 -7.85
CA LYS A 65 11.41 -19.19 -7.68
C LYS A 65 10.42 -19.95 -6.80
N LEU A 66 10.04 -19.39 -5.65
CA LEU A 66 9.08 -20.00 -4.73
C LEU A 66 7.69 -20.14 -5.36
N LYS A 67 7.27 -19.16 -6.17
CA LYS A 67 6.03 -19.22 -6.95
C LYS A 67 6.07 -20.35 -7.96
N LYS A 68 7.17 -20.51 -8.71
CA LYS A 68 7.36 -21.63 -9.67
C LYS A 68 7.36 -23.00 -8.97
N LEU A 69 7.88 -23.07 -7.75
CA LEU A 69 7.91 -24.30 -6.95
C LEU A 69 6.58 -24.61 -6.24
N GLY A 70 5.56 -23.76 -6.36
CA GLY A 70 4.28 -23.94 -5.65
C GLY A 70 4.40 -23.80 -4.11
N LYS A 71 5.52 -23.29 -3.60
CA LYS A 71 5.80 -23.18 -2.15
C LYS A 71 5.32 -21.84 -1.55
N LEU A 72 4.77 -20.96 -2.37
CA LEU A 72 4.18 -19.72 -1.89
C LEU A 72 2.82 -20.07 -1.29
N LYS A 73 2.66 -20.01 0.03
CA LYS A 73 1.33 -20.05 0.64
C LYS A 73 0.53 -18.89 0.05
N ASP A 74 -0.67 -19.16 -0.46
CA ASP A 74 -1.62 -18.13 -0.88
C ASP A 74 -1.96 -17.27 0.34
N ALA A 75 -1.12 -16.29 0.63
CA ALA A 75 -1.47 -15.26 1.57
C ALA A 75 -2.69 -14.57 0.95
N PRO A 76 -3.85 -14.51 1.65
CA PRO A 76 -4.99 -13.80 1.13
C PRO A 76 -4.50 -12.41 0.74
N ARG A 77 -4.68 -12.03 -0.53
CA ARG A 77 -4.41 -10.66 -0.98
C ARG A 77 -5.07 -9.77 0.06
N LYS A 78 -4.29 -8.97 0.79
CA LYS A 78 -4.81 -8.12 1.85
C LYS A 78 -5.78 -7.15 1.19
N ARG A 79 -7.06 -7.55 1.12
CA ARG A 79 -8.15 -6.78 0.56
C ARG A 79 -8.37 -5.69 1.59
N PHE A 80 -7.94 -4.49 1.24
CA PHE A 80 -8.48 -3.29 1.87
C PHE A 80 -9.94 -3.17 1.41
#